data_AF-A0A2R7J987-F1
#
_entry.id   AF-A0A2R7J987-F1
#
_cell.length_a   1.000
_cell.length_b   1.000
_cell.length_c   1.000
_cell.angle_alpha   90.00
_cell.angle_beta   90.00
_cell.angle_gamma   90.00
#
_symmetry.space_group_name_H-M   'P 1'
#
loop_
_entity.id
_entity.type
_entity.pdbx_description
1 polymer ?
#
loop_
_entity_poly.entity_id
_entity_poly.type
_entity_poly.pdbx_seq_one_letter_code
_entity_poly.pdbx_strand_id
1 'polypeptide(L)'
;VEWWKVIEGPIAAERDPADADFLAAAARIADTLPWDGDPWHALTAALKAETGRSGKALFLPLRRALTAHDHGPDMKALLPLIGRTRAISRLSA
;
A
#
# COMPACT_ATOMS: atom_id res chain seq x y z
N VAL A 1 14.69 -11.21 -2.93
CA VAL A 1 13.57 -10.71 -3.76
C VAL A 1 14.15 -9.74 -4.77
N GLU A 2 13.93 -9.98 -6.05
CA GLU A 2 14.31 -9.04 -7.10
C GLU A 2 13.29 -7.88 -7.11
N TRP A 3 13.58 -6.81 -6.37
CA TRP A 3 12.62 -5.72 -6.11
C TRP A 3 12.12 -5.02 -7.37
N TRP A 4 12.91 -5.01 -8.43
CA TRP A 4 12.46 -4.54 -9.74
C TRP A 4 11.24 -5.31 -10.25
N LYS A 5 11.20 -6.64 -10.07
CA LYS A 5 10.03 -7.47 -10.45
C LYS A 5 8.82 -7.19 -9.57
N VAL A 6 9.02 -6.83 -8.30
CA VAL A 6 7.92 -6.43 -7.41
C VAL A 6 7.40 -5.04 -7.76
N ILE A 7 8.27 -4.14 -8.19
CA ILE A 7 7.88 -2.79 -8.62
C ILE A 7 7.10 -2.87 -9.94
N GLU A 8 7.69 -3.51 -10.97
CA GLU A 8 7.17 -3.49 -12.34
C GLU A 8 6.33 -4.70 -12.75
N GLY A 9 6.34 -5.78 -11.97
CA GLY A 9 5.65 -7.02 -12.30
C GLY A 9 4.27 -7.20 -11.64
N PRO A 10 3.54 -8.25 -12.04
CA PRO A 10 2.40 -8.72 -11.27
C PRO A 10 2.85 -9.26 -9.91
N ILE A 11 1.96 -9.21 -8.92
CA ILE A 11 2.17 -9.80 -7.61
C ILE A 11 0.96 -10.65 -7.23
N ALA A 12 1.16 -11.70 -6.44
CA ALA A 12 0.10 -12.47 -5.82
C ALA A 12 0.13 -12.17 -4.31
N ALA A 13 -0.57 -11.12 -3.89
CA ALA A 13 -0.63 -10.74 -2.49
C ALA A 13 -1.67 -11.59 -1.75
N GLU A 14 -1.23 -12.31 -0.73
CA GLU A 14 -2.15 -12.92 0.24
C GLU A 14 -2.81 -11.82 1.08
N ARG A 15 -4.14 -11.88 1.18
CA ARG A 15 -4.97 -10.91 1.90
C ARG A 15 -5.68 -11.60 3.04
N ASP A 16 -5.53 -11.03 4.23
CA ASP A 16 -6.36 -11.41 5.37
C ASP A 16 -7.77 -10.82 5.16
N PRO A 17 -8.85 -11.62 5.18
CA PRO A 17 -10.21 -11.10 5.12
C PRO A 17 -10.50 -10.00 6.15
N ALA A 18 -9.84 -10.02 7.32
CA ALA A 18 -9.96 -9.00 8.35
C ALA A 18 -9.40 -7.62 7.94
N ASP A 19 -8.64 -7.55 6.85
CA ASP A 19 -8.07 -6.32 6.30
C ASP A 19 -8.84 -5.78 5.09
N ALA A 20 -9.91 -6.46 4.63
CA ALA A 20 -10.64 -6.10 3.42
C ALA A 20 -11.13 -4.63 3.43
N ASP A 21 -11.83 -4.21 4.48
CA ASP A 21 -12.34 -2.83 4.62
C ASP A 21 -11.19 -1.81 4.70
N PHE A 22 -10.10 -2.17 5.37
CA PHE A 22 -8.92 -1.34 5.50
C PHE A 22 -8.22 -1.12 4.14
N LEU A 23 -8.10 -2.18 3.33
CA LEU A 23 -7.52 -2.10 1.99
C LEU A 23 -8.45 -1.36 1.00
N ALA A 24 -9.76 -1.50 1.14
CA ALA A 24 -10.73 -0.72 0.38
C ALA A 24 -10.62 0.78 0.69
N ALA A 25 -10.49 1.16 1.96
CA ALA A 25 -10.22 2.53 2.37
C ALA A 25 -8.88 3.04 1.80
N ALA A 26 -7.84 2.19 1.83
CA ALA A 26 -6.53 2.54 1.29
C ALA A 26 -6.59 2.82 -0.22
N ALA A 27 -7.29 2.00 -0.99
CA ALA A 27 -7.49 2.23 -2.43
C ALA A 27 -8.22 3.55 -2.70
N ARG A 28 -9.33 3.81 -1.99
CA ARG A 28 -10.13 5.03 -2.13
C ARG A 28 -9.31 6.29 -1.81
N ILE A 29 -8.53 6.26 -0.73
CA ILE A 29 -7.67 7.39 -0.33
C ILE A 29 -6.53 7.57 -1.33
N ALA A 30 -5.90 6.49 -1.79
CA ALA A 30 -4.84 6.54 -2.79
C ALA A 30 -5.32 7.13 -4.13
N ASP A 31 -6.59 6.96 -4.48
CA ASP A 31 -7.19 7.55 -5.67
C ASP A 31 -7.35 9.08 -5.56
N THR A 32 -7.60 9.63 -4.36
CA THR A 32 -7.82 11.06 -4.17
C THR A 32 -6.59 11.85 -3.72
N LEU A 33 -5.53 11.17 -3.30
CA LEU A 33 -4.29 11.80 -2.83
C LEU A 33 -3.48 12.45 -3.96
N PRO A 34 -2.74 13.54 -3.69
CA PRO A 34 -1.67 14.01 -4.56
C PRO A 34 -0.47 13.05 -4.51
N TRP A 35 0.08 12.73 -5.68
CA TRP A 35 1.19 11.77 -5.85
C TRP A 35 2.54 12.43 -6.19
N ASP A 36 2.57 13.75 -6.33
CA ASP A 36 3.74 14.55 -6.69
C ASP A 36 4.73 14.79 -5.53
N GLY A 37 4.35 14.42 -4.30
CA GLY A 37 5.19 14.52 -3.11
C GLY A 37 5.51 13.16 -2.47
N ASP A 38 5.08 12.98 -1.23
CA ASP A 38 5.28 11.77 -0.44
C ASP A 38 3.95 11.00 -0.28
N PRO A 39 3.54 10.22 -1.30
CA PRO A 39 2.24 9.54 -1.27
C PRO A 39 2.17 8.50 -0.15
N TRP A 40 3.30 7.97 0.31
CA TRP A 40 3.32 6.97 1.38
C TRP A 40 2.92 7.58 2.73
N HIS A 41 3.53 8.70 3.11
CA HIS A 41 3.17 9.38 4.35
C HIS A 41 1.75 9.96 4.27
N ALA A 42 1.36 10.50 3.11
CA ALA A 42 0.02 11.03 2.94
C ALA A 42 -1.07 9.93 3.07
N LEU A 43 -0.86 8.77 2.46
CA LEU A 43 -1.75 7.60 2.56
C LEU A 43 -1.83 7.07 4.00
N THR A 44 -0.69 6.85 4.63
CA THR A 44 -0.66 6.25 5.97
C THR A 44 -1.19 7.21 7.04
N ALA A 45 -0.97 8.51 6.91
CA ALA A 45 -1.56 9.52 7.80
C ALA A 45 -3.08 9.57 7.67
N ALA A 46 -3.61 9.59 6.44
CA ALA A 46 -5.06 9.58 6.19
C ALA A 46 -5.72 8.30 6.70
N LEU A 47 -5.11 7.14 6.43
CA LEU A 47 -5.61 5.84 6.93
C LEU A 47 -5.59 5.76 8.45
N LYS A 48 -4.54 6.26 9.10
CA LYS A 48 -4.47 6.31 10.56
C LYS A 48 -5.59 7.18 11.14
N ALA A 49 -5.85 8.34 10.54
CA ALA A 49 -6.92 9.25 10.97
C ALA A 49 -8.31 8.62 10.79
N GLU A 50 -8.55 7.94 9.68
CA GLU A 50 -9.86 7.36 9.36
C GLU A 50 -10.15 6.07 10.13
N THR A 51 -9.15 5.19 10.29
CA THR A 51 -9.36 3.82 10.79
C THR A 51 -8.90 3.62 12.23
N GLY A 52 -8.15 4.57 12.78
CA GLY A 52 -7.49 4.44 14.09
C GLY A 52 -6.35 3.40 14.12
N ARG A 53 -6.09 2.67 13.02
CA ARG A 53 -5.02 1.67 12.97
C ARG A 53 -3.66 2.33 13.05
N SER A 54 -2.72 1.66 13.72
CA SER A 54 -1.35 2.13 13.88
C SER A 54 -0.37 0.95 13.99
N GLY A 55 0.94 1.24 13.92
CA GLY A 55 1.98 0.22 14.02
C GLY A 55 1.79 -0.90 13.00
N LYS A 56 1.93 -2.15 13.44
CA LYS A 56 1.81 -3.32 12.56
C LYS A 56 0.46 -3.41 11.86
N ALA A 57 -0.63 -3.06 12.53
CA ALA A 57 -1.99 -3.12 11.97
C ALA A 57 -2.24 -2.10 10.84
N LEU A 58 -1.45 -1.02 10.79
CA LEU A 58 -1.48 -0.05 9.70
C LEU A 58 -0.54 -0.47 8.56
N PHE A 59 0.70 -0.84 8.89
CA PHE A 59 1.76 -0.97 7.88
C PHE A 59 1.83 -2.36 7.23
N LEU A 60 1.60 -3.43 7.98
CA LEU A 60 1.76 -4.78 7.45
C LEU A 60 0.73 -5.10 6.36
N PRO A 61 -0.58 -4.80 6.52
CA PRO A 61 -1.55 -5.07 5.46
C PRO A 61 -1.25 -4.28 4.18
N LEU A 62 -0.84 -3.01 4.31
CA LEU A 62 -0.42 -2.19 3.16
C LEU A 62 0.78 -2.78 2.44
N ARG A 63 1.82 -3.20 3.18
CA ARG A 63 3.01 -3.80 2.57
C ARG A 63 2.66 -5.08 1.83
N ARG A 64 1.90 -5.97 2.46
CA ARG A 64 1.43 -7.22 1.82
C ARG A 64 0.65 -6.93 0.54
N ALA A 65 -0.33 -6.03 0.60
CA ALA A 65 -1.13 -5.67 -0.57
C ALA A 65 -0.27 -5.05 -1.69
N LEU A 66 0.71 -4.21 -1.36
CA LEU A 66 1.51 -3.49 -2.35
C LEU A 66 2.70 -4.29 -2.90
N THR A 67 3.21 -5.27 -2.14
CA THR A 67 4.46 -5.96 -2.47
C THR A 67 4.42 -7.49 -2.35
N ALA A 68 3.32 -8.08 -1.87
CA ALA A 68 3.19 -9.52 -1.56
C ALA A 68 4.25 -10.05 -0.57
N HIS A 69 4.79 -9.17 0.29
CA HIS A 69 5.84 -9.52 1.23
C HIS A 69 5.64 -8.84 2.59
N ASP A 70 6.06 -9.51 3.66
CA ASP A 70 5.96 -8.98 5.03
C ASP A 70 7.08 -8.00 5.38
N HIS A 71 8.15 -8.00 4.58
CA HIS A 71 9.37 -7.23 4.80
C HIS A 71 9.91 -6.70 3.48
N GLY A 72 10.84 -5.74 3.55
CA GLY A 72 11.52 -5.23 2.38
C GLY A 72 12.07 -3.82 2.58
N PRO A 73 12.50 -3.16 1.49
CA PRO A 73 12.91 -1.76 1.49
C PRO A 73 11.83 -0.84 2.03
N ASP A 74 12.23 0.41 2.26
CA ASP A 74 11.35 1.47 2.70
C ASP A 74 10.17 1.66 1.73
N MET A 75 8.95 1.64 2.26
CA MET A 75 7.73 1.88 1.47
C MET A 75 7.64 3.32 0.96
N LYS A 76 8.26 4.29 1.64
CA LYS A 76 8.42 5.66 1.14
C LYS A 76 9.18 5.70 -0.18
N ALA A 77 10.17 4.81 -0.34
CA ALA A 77 10.93 4.69 -1.58
C ALA A 77 10.21 3.81 -2.62
N LEU A 78 9.55 2.74 -2.18
CA LEU A 78 8.90 1.79 -3.11
C LEU A 78 7.60 2.32 -3.71
N LEU A 79 6.73 2.97 -2.93
CA LEU A 79 5.40 3.36 -3.41
C LEU A 79 5.46 4.30 -4.62
N PRO A 80 6.34 5.33 -4.66
CA PRO A 80 6.51 6.16 -5.86
C PRO A 80 6.96 5.36 -7.09
N LEU A 81 7.83 4.36 -6.91
CA LEU A 81 8.32 3.51 -8.01
C LEU A 81 7.24 2.55 -8.52
N ILE A 82 6.40 2.01 -7.63
CA ILE A 82 5.23 1.19 -8.00
C ILE A 82 4.27 2.04 -8.85
N GLY A 83 4.09 3.31 -8.49
CA GLY A 83 3.26 4.27 -9.20
C GLY A 83 1.76 4.13 -8.88
N ARG A 84 1.03 5.23 -9.08
CA ARG A 84 -0.38 5.40 -8.69
C ARG A 84 -1.29 4.28 -9.18
N THR A 85 -1.35 4.09 -10.50
CA THR A 85 -2.29 3.15 -11.12
C THR A 85 -2.10 1.72 -10.60
N ARG A 86 -0.85 1.28 -10.50
CA ARG A 86 -0.49 -0.05 -10.03
C ARG A 86 -0.75 -0.21 -8.53
N ALA A 87 -0.42 0.80 -7.73
CA ALA A 87 -0.70 0.79 -6.30
C ALA A 87 -2.20 0.68 -6.02
N ILE A 88 -3.04 1.47 -6.70
CA ILE A 88 -4.50 1.42 -6.54
C ILE A 88 -5.01 0.03 -6.97
N SER A 89 -4.60 -0.46 -8.14
CA SER A 89 -4.97 -1.82 -8.58
C SER A 89 -4.59 -2.89 -7.57
N ARG A 90 -3.39 -2.79 -6.98
CA ARG A 90 -2.90 -3.71 -5.94
C ARG A 90 -3.63 -3.58 -4.61
N LEU A 91 -4.17 -2.40 -4.27
CA LEU A 91 -4.97 -2.17 -3.06
C LEU A 91 -6.43 -2.62 -3.26
N SER A 92 -6.95 -2.60 -4.49
CA SER A 92 -8.32 -3.02 -4.82
C SER A 92 -8.50 -4.49 -5.21
N ALA A 93 -7.41 -5.24 -5.44
CA ALA A 93 -7.43 -6.62 -5.97
C ALA A 93 -8.21 -7.64 -5.12
#